data_AF-A0AA35RD39-F1
#
_entry.id   AF-A0AA35RD39-F1
#
_cell.length_a   1.000
_cell.length_b   1.000
_cell.length_c   1.000
_cell.angle_alpha   90.00
_cell.angle_beta   90.00
_cell.angle_gamma   90.00
#
_symmetry.space_group_name_H-M   'P 1'
#
loop_
_entity.id
_entity.type
_entity.pdbx_description
1 polymer ?
#
loop_
_entity_poly.entity_id
_entity_poly.type
_entity_poly.pdbx_seq_one_letter_code
_entity_poly.pdbx_strand_id
1 'polypeptide(L)'
;MTPAADCKHCQSAMDDSHYLTNIVPQDFNNNSGYWNRLEMFCRDLAEKYPAVYVTSGPLYLPSPSLDDGGKKFVKYQVIGAGKVAVPTHLYKVILAETDDSSDPASQPPPSLGVFVVPNKPLGDEELTSFQTTLTELETLCGISFHSKLDRSNVSDLCKTDKCKLMTTLELKQFVYSLRLGRAKSEEQIGEILDEAKKEGLERDSVIAQSAAQQGNKLNTSATNGS
;
A
#
# COMPACT_ATOMS: atom_id res chain seq x y z
N MET A 1 4.54 4.92 -9.11
CA MET A 1 3.19 4.31 -9.08
C MET A 1 2.44 4.91 -7.90
N THR A 2 1.46 5.75 -8.19
CA THR A 2 0.65 6.48 -7.21
C THR A 2 -0.74 5.85 -7.16
N PRO A 3 -1.26 5.43 -6.00
CA PRO A 3 -2.59 4.84 -5.91
C PRO A 3 -3.66 5.92 -5.92
N ALA A 4 -4.78 5.65 -6.60
CA ALA A 4 -5.92 6.57 -6.73
C ALA A 4 -6.48 7.05 -5.37
N ALA A 5 -6.38 6.20 -4.34
CA ALA A 5 -6.88 6.52 -3.00
C ALA A 5 -6.12 7.67 -2.30
N ASP A 6 -4.88 7.96 -2.71
CA ASP A 6 -4.09 9.07 -2.17
C ASP A 6 -4.50 10.42 -2.81
N CYS A 7 -5.23 10.36 -3.93
CA CYS A 7 -5.66 11.52 -4.71
C CYS A 7 -7.13 11.90 -4.50
N LYS A 8 -7.81 11.37 -3.46
CA LYS A 8 -9.24 11.63 -3.20
C LYS A 8 -9.60 13.12 -3.03
N HIS A 9 -8.63 13.96 -2.72
CA HIS A 9 -8.80 15.40 -2.58
C HIS A 9 -8.98 16.12 -3.94
N CYS A 10 -8.66 15.48 -5.07
CA CYS A 10 -8.70 16.10 -6.39
C CYS A 10 -9.04 15.08 -7.48
N GLN A 11 -10.17 15.28 -8.16
CA GLN A 11 -10.62 14.35 -9.21
C GLN A 11 -9.61 14.22 -10.36
N SER A 12 -9.02 15.32 -10.82
CA SER A 12 -8.02 15.26 -11.89
C SER A 12 -6.77 14.50 -11.47
N ALA A 13 -6.30 14.67 -10.23
CA ALA A 13 -5.17 13.90 -9.72
C ALA A 13 -5.49 12.39 -9.63
N MET A 14 -6.73 12.04 -9.27
CA MET A 14 -7.18 10.65 -9.29
C MET A 14 -7.21 10.08 -10.71
N ASP A 15 -7.73 10.85 -11.67
CA ASP A 15 -7.79 10.44 -13.08
C ASP A 15 -6.38 10.25 -13.66
N ASP A 16 -5.45 11.15 -13.34
CA ASP A 16 -4.04 11.07 -13.76
C ASP A 16 -3.35 9.81 -13.24
N SER A 17 -3.75 9.31 -12.06
CA SER A 17 -3.22 8.06 -11.50
C SER A 17 -3.55 6.82 -12.34
N HIS A 18 -4.57 6.91 -13.22
CA HIS A 18 -4.96 5.82 -14.12
C HIS A 18 -4.23 5.85 -15.47
N TYR A 19 -3.39 6.86 -15.76
CA TYR A 19 -2.55 6.81 -16.97
C TYR A 19 -1.57 5.65 -16.91
N LEU A 20 -1.38 4.96 -18.05
CA LEU A 20 -0.49 3.80 -18.13
C LEU A 20 0.99 4.12 -17.84
N THR A 21 1.39 5.40 -17.89
CA THR A 21 2.69 5.87 -17.42
C THR A 21 2.91 5.68 -15.91
N ASN A 22 1.82 5.49 -15.14
CA ASN A 22 1.83 5.21 -13.71
C ASN A 22 1.62 3.72 -13.37
N ILE A 23 1.40 2.85 -14.37
CA ILE A 23 0.99 1.45 -14.17
C ILE A 23 2.09 0.48 -14.59
N VAL A 24 2.22 -0.63 -13.84
CA VAL A 24 3.05 -1.78 -14.22
C VAL A 24 2.21 -3.06 -14.19
N PRO A 25 2.57 -4.10 -14.97
CA PRO A 25 1.94 -5.41 -14.82
C PRO A 25 2.24 -5.99 -13.43
N GLN A 26 1.22 -6.14 -12.60
CA GLN A 26 1.35 -6.59 -11.21
C GLN A 26 0.54 -7.87 -11.00
N ASP A 27 1.07 -8.78 -10.18
CA ASP A 27 0.31 -9.95 -9.73
C ASP A 27 -0.97 -9.50 -9.01
N PHE A 28 -2.10 -10.13 -9.34
CA PHE A 28 -3.40 -9.70 -8.84
C PHE A 28 -3.49 -9.78 -7.32
N ASN A 29 -3.00 -10.87 -6.72
CA ASN A 29 -3.05 -11.07 -5.27
C ASN A 29 -2.08 -10.15 -4.54
N ASN A 30 -0.93 -9.85 -5.16
CA ASN A 30 -0.01 -8.84 -4.64
C ASN A 30 -0.67 -7.45 -4.61
N ASN A 31 -1.27 -7.05 -5.72
CA ASN A 31 -1.93 -5.75 -5.89
C ASN A 31 -3.08 -5.58 -4.89
N SER A 32 -4.03 -6.51 -4.86
CA SER A 32 -5.20 -6.41 -3.97
C SER A 32 -4.88 -6.73 -2.50
N GLY A 33 -3.75 -7.38 -2.23
CA GLY A 33 -3.34 -7.87 -0.91
C GLY A 33 -2.19 -7.05 -0.31
N TYR A 34 -0.98 -7.60 -0.36
CA TYR A 34 0.19 -7.04 0.34
C TYR A 34 0.52 -5.60 -0.09
N TRP A 35 0.50 -5.31 -1.38
CA TRP A 35 0.84 -3.98 -1.90
C TRP A 35 -0.19 -2.93 -1.46
N ASN A 36 -1.49 -3.24 -1.53
CA ASN A 36 -2.55 -2.38 -1.02
C ASN A 36 -2.40 -2.11 0.50
N ARG A 37 -2.00 -3.11 1.29
CA ARG A 37 -1.74 -2.89 2.73
C ARG A 37 -0.56 -1.96 2.98
N LEU A 38 0.49 -2.06 2.17
CA LEU A 38 1.61 -1.12 2.21
C LEU A 38 1.19 0.30 1.78
N GLU A 39 0.27 0.43 0.82
CA GLU A 39 -0.33 1.71 0.46
C GLU A 39 -1.22 2.28 1.58
N MET A 40 -1.99 1.43 2.27
CA MET A 40 -2.76 1.83 3.45
C MET A 40 -1.85 2.32 4.57
N PHE A 41 -0.77 1.59 4.85
CA PHE A 41 0.25 2.02 5.80
C PHE A 41 0.84 3.41 5.46
N CYS A 42 1.07 3.72 4.19
CA CYS A 42 1.53 5.06 3.79
C CYS A 42 0.50 6.15 4.12
N ARG A 43 -0.80 5.86 3.99
CA ARG A 43 -1.87 6.78 4.37
C ARG A 43 -1.96 6.93 5.90
N ASP A 44 -1.82 5.84 6.64
CA ASP A 44 -1.78 5.89 8.11
C ASP A 44 -0.60 6.72 8.63
N LEU A 45 0.54 6.70 7.92
CA LEU A 45 1.66 7.60 8.23
C LEU A 45 1.30 9.07 8.01
N ALA A 46 0.53 9.39 6.96
CA ALA A 46 0.11 10.77 6.69
C ALA A 46 -0.86 11.33 7.74
N GLU A 47 -1.44 10.48 8.60
CA GLU A 47 -2.19 10.92 9.77
C GLU A 47 -1.29 11.25 10.98
N LYS A 48 -0.07 10.72 11.00
CA LYS A 48 0.88 10.83 12.13
C LYS A 48 2.00 11.84 11.89
N TYR A 49 2.38 12.04 10.63
CA TYR A 49 3.49 12.89 10.21
C TYR A 49 2.94 14.06 9.37
N PRO A 50 3.50 15.28 9.53
CA PRO A 50 3.05 16.46 8.78
C PRO A 50 3.19 16.31 7.27
N ALA A 51 4.21 15.59 6.80
CA ALA A 51 4.39 15.30 5.40
C ALA A 51 5.00 13.91 5.19
N VAL A 52 4.49 13.19 4.18
CA VAL A 52 4.99 11.87 3.78
C VAL A 52 5.21 11.87 2.27
N TYR A 53 6.45 11.66 1.85
CA TYR A 53 6.84 11.54 0.46
C TYR A 53 7.05 10.06 0.13
N VAL A 54 6.40 9.59 -0.93
CA VAL A 54 6.53 8.21 -1.36
C VAL A 54 6.96 8.11 -2.80
N THR A 55 8.06 7.40 -3.04
CA THR A 55 8.49 7.03 -4.40
C THR A 55 8.28 5.52 -4.58
N SER A 56 7.68 5.12 -5.70
CA SER A 56 7.43 3.70 -6.00
C SER A 56 7.71 3.37 -7.45
N GLY A 57 8.27 2.19 -7.69
CA GLY A 57 8.54 1.74 -9.06
C GLY A 57 8.88 0.24 -9.18
N PRO A 58 9.06 -0.22 -10.42
CA PRO A 58 9.45 -1.60 -10.73
C PRO A 58 10.95 -1.85 -10.55
N LEU A 59 11.30 -3.12 -10.30
CA LEU A 59 12.66 -3.66 -10.32
C LEU A 59 12.71 -4.97 -11.12
N TYR A 60 13.88 -5.22 -11.70
CA TYR A 60 14.18 -6.42 -12.49
C TYR A 60 15.44 -7.09 -11.93
N LEU A 61 15.25 -7.78 -10.80
CA LEU A 61 16.36 -8.37 -10.05
C LEU A 61 16.84 -9.69 -10.66
N PRO A 62 18.16 -9.99 -10.60
CA PRO A 62 18.70 -11.25 -11.09
C PRO A 62 18.29 -12.42 -10.19
N SER A 63 17.99 -13.56 -10.80
CA SER A 63 17.86 -14.84 -10.09
C SER A 63 19.15 -15.64 -10.26
N PRO A 64 19.64 -16.34 -9.21
CA PRO A 64 20.65 -17.37 -9.41
C PRO A 64 20.07 -18.46 -10.33
N SER A 65 20.84 -18.85 -11.35
CA SER A 65 20.57 -20.07 -12.11
C SER A 65 21.30 -21.22 -11.42
N LEU A 66 20.54 -22.24 -10.99
CA LEU A 66 21.12 -23.46 -10.40
C LEU A 66 21.85 -24.30 -11.46
N ASP A 67 21.52 -24.11 -12.75
CA ASP A 67 21.97 -24.96 -13.85
C ASP A 67 23.17 -24.38 -14.62
N ASP A 68 23.44 -23.07 -14.49
CA ASP A 68 24.48 -22.36 -15.29
C ASP A 68 25.79 -22.08 -14.52
N GLY A 69 26.14 -22.91 -13.54
CA GLY A 69 27.42 -22.79 -12.83
C GLY A 69 27.58 -21.49 -12.01
N GLY A 70 26.48 -20.96 -11.46
CA GLY A 70 26.50 -19.77 -10.60
C GLY A 70 26.37 -18.43 -11.33
N LYS A 71 26.14 -18.43 -12.66
CA LYS A 71 25.80 -17.21 -13.40
C LYS A 71 24.47 -16.62 -12.91
N LYS A 72 24.40 -15.29 -12.88
CA LYS A 72 23.21 -14.54 -12.51
C LYS A 72 22.57 -13.98 -13.77
N PHE A 73 21.26 -14.22 -13.94
CA PHE A 73 20.50 -13.71 -15.06
C PHE A 73 19.30 -12.91 -14.58
N VAL A 74 19.02 -11.81 -15.28
CA VAL A 74 17.75 -11.09 -15.13
C VAL A 74 16.78 -11.66 -16.16
N LYS A 75 15.71 -12.29 -15.68
CA LYS A 75 14.65 -12.85 -16.52
C LYS A 75 13.31 -12.28 -16.08
N TYR A 76 12.56 -11.72 -17.03
CA TYR A 76 11.22 -11.20 -16.80
C TYR A 76 10.36 -11.43 -18.04
N GLN A 77 9.05 -11.51 -17.83
CA GLN A 77 8.09 -11.62 -18.93
C GLN A 77 7.90 -10.24 -19.60
N VAL A 78 7.65 -10.24 -20.90
CA VAL A 78 7.10 -9.08 -21.61
C VAL A 78 5.72 -9.45 -22.17
N ILE A 79 4.76 -8.54 -22.11
CA ILE A 79 3.37 -8.79 -22.51
C ILE A 79 2.87 -7.83 -23.58
N GLY A 80 1.94 -8.32 -24.42
CA GLY A 80 1.30 -7.56 -25.48
C GLY A 80 2.22 -7.12 -26.62
N ALA A 81 1.63 -6.48 -27.63
CA ALA A 81 2.39 -5.97 -28.78
C ALA A 81 3.42 -4.89 -28.39
N GLY A 82 3.11 -4.11 -27.36
CA GLY A 82 4.01 -3.09 -26.79
C GLY A 82 5.18 -3.65 -25.98
N LYS A 83 5.27 -4.98 -25.79
CA LYS A 83 6.33 -5.65 -25.03
C LYS A 83 6.52 -5.05 -23.63
N VAL A 84 5.42 -4.77 -22.94
CA VAL A 84 5.42 -4.17 -21.60
C VAL A 84 6.10 -5.16 -20.65
N ALA A 85 7.15 -4.72 -19.95
CA ALA A 85 7.93 -5.57 -19.07
C ALA A 85 7.21 -5.80 -17.72
N VAL A 86 7.08 -7.06 -17.33
CA VAL A 86 6.53 -7.47 -16.03
C VAL A 86 7.65 -7.45 -14.99
N PRO A 87 7.61 -6.56 -13.98
CA PRO A 87 8.66 -6.49 -12.97
C PRO A 87 8.75 -7.76 -12.13
N THR A 88 9.96 -8.07 -11.66
CA THR A 88 10.15 -9.17 -10.70
C THR A 88 9.86 -8.71 -9.28
N HIS A 89 10.13 -7.45 -8.97
CA HIS A 89 9.88 -6.82 -7.67
C HIS A 89 9.35 -5.39 -7.87
N LEU A 90 8.71 -4.86 -6.84
CA LEU A 90 8.31 -3.48 -6.69
C LEU A 90 9.06 -2.88 -5.52
N TYR A 91 9.37 -1.59 -5.56
CA TYR A 91 9.96 -0.89 -4.44
C TYR A 91 9.11 0.27 -3.96
N LYS A 92 9.27 0.61 -2.68
CA LYS A 92 8.72 1.83 -2.09
C LYS A 92 9.77 2.49 -1.20
N VAL A 93 10.05 3.76 -1.47
CA VAL A 93 10.85 4.64 -0.61
C VAL A 93 9.87 5.58 0.07
N ILE A 94 9.85 5.58 1.40
CA ILE A 94 8.94 6.38 2.22
C ILE A 94 9.81 7.31 3.08
N LEU A 95 9.66 8.61 2.88
CA LEU A 95 10.26 9.66 3.71
C LEU A 95 9.15 10.37 4.47
N ALA A 96 9.14 10.25 5.79
CA ALA A 96 8.22 10.93 6.68
C ALA A 96 8.97 12.10 7.36
N GLU A 97 8.52 13.32 7.10
CA GLU A 97 9.04 14.52 7.76
C GLU A 97 8.46 14.62 9.17
N THR A 98 9.26 15.14 10.08
CA THR A 98 8.87 15.48 11.44
C THR A 98 8.49 16.96 11.51
N ASP A 99 7.73 17.34 12.55
CA ASP A 99 7.24 18.71 12.68
C ASP A 99 8.36 19.76 12.64
N ASP A 100 8.06 20.85 11.92
CA ASP A 100 8.90 22.04 11.84
C ASP A 100 8.78 22.83 13.15
N SER A 101 9.43 22.32 14.20
CA SER A 101 9.53 23.03 15.47
C SER A 101 10.33 24.31 15.27
N SER A 102 9.99 25.38 16.00
CA SER A 102 10.66 26.69 15.87
C SER A 102 12.15 26.68 16.26
N ASP A 103 12.64 25.58 16.84
CA ASP A 103 14.05 25.37 17.17
C ASP A 103 14.66 24.22 16.34
N PRO A 104 15.42 24.54 15.27
CA PRO A 104 16.10 23.56 14.42
C PRO A 104 17.04 22.61 15.17
N ALA A 105 17.57 23.01 16.34
CA ALA A 105 18.49 22.18 17.12
C ALA A 105 17.78 21.06 17.91
N SER A 106 16.45 21.17 18.06
CA SER A 106 15.61 20.21 18.79
C SER A 106 14.72 19.39 17.86
N GLN A 107 14.83 19.57 16.53
CA GLN A 107 14.03 18.83 15.56
C GLN A 107 14.47 17.36 15.49
N PRO A 108 13.55 16.39 15.72
CA PRO A 108 13.87 15.01 15.45
C PRO A 108 14.14 14.84 13.96
N PRO A 109 15.14 14.04 13.55
CA PRO A 109 15.41 13.82 12.13
C PRO A 109 14.22 13.17 11.42
N PRO A 110 14.04 13.41 10.11
CA PRO A 110 13.02 12.72 9.33
C PRO A 110 13.26 11.20 9.33
N SER A 111 12.19 10.44 9.12
CA SER A 111 12.22 8.98 9.11
C SER A 111 12.17 8.43 7.69
N LEU A 112 13.05 7.49 7.37
CA LEU A 112 13.14 6.84 6.06
C LEU A 112 12.92 5.33 6.16
N GLY A 113 12.04 4.82 5.31
CA GLY A 113 11.84 3.39 5.09
C GLY A 113 12.00 3.05 3.62
N VAL A 114 12.72 1.96 3.32
CA VAL A 114 12.95 1.50 1.94
C VAL A 114 12.61 0.02 1.86
N PHE A 115 11.68 -0.34 0.98
CA PHE A 115 11.13 -1.68 0.89
C PHE A 115 11.20 -2.21 -0.54
N VAL A 116 11.58 -3.48 -0.69
CA VAL A 116 11.62 -4.20 -1.98
C VAL A 116 10.79 -5.47 -1.85
N VAL A 117 9.64 -5.49 -2.52
CA VAL A 117 8.61 -6.52 -2.40
C VAL A 117 8.52 -7.32 -3.71
N PRO A 118 8.55 -8.66 -3.69
CA PRO A 118 8.42 -9.46 -4.90
C PRO A 118 7.02 -9.31 -5.53
N ASN A 119 6.97 -9.27 -6.86
CA ASN A 119 5.73 -9.19 -7.64
C ASN A 119 5.04 -10.56 -7.72
N LYS A 120 4.58 -11.07 -6.58
CA LYS A 120 3.92 -12.38 -6.41
C LYS A 120 2.97 -12.35 -5.21
N PRO A 121 2.09 -13.34 -5.04
CA PRO A 121 1.25 -13.45 -3.86
C PRO A 121 2.09 -13.52 -2.57
N LEU A 122 1.68 -12.76 -1.55
CA LEU A 122 2.29 -12.70 -0.22
C LEU A 122 1.21 -12.77 0.86
N GLY A 123 1.53 -13.40 1.98
CA GLY A 123 0.67 -13.54 3.16
C GLY A 123 0.90 -12.42 4.17
N ASP A 124 1.01 -12.76 5.45
CA ASP A 124 1.19 -11.79 6.54
C ASP A 124 2.67 -11.65 6.96
N GLU A 125 3.60 -11.76 6.01
CA GLU A 125 5.01 -11.50 6.28
C GLU A 125 5.22 -10.06 6.79
N GLU A 126 6.07 -9.90 7.81
CA GLU A 126 6.39 -8.59 8.38
C GLU A 126 7.04 -7.67 7.33
N LEU A 127 6.64 -6.39 7.29
CA LEU A 127 7.17 -5.43 6.31
C LEU A 127 8.69 -5.27 6.42
N THR A 128 9.22 -5.37 7.64
CA THR A 128 10.67 -5.29 7.91
C THR A 128 11.46 -6.41 7.24
N SER A 129 10.83 -7.55 6.91
CA SER A 129 11.48 -8.63 6.14
C SER A 129 11.80 -8.22 4.68
N PHE A 130 11.13 -7.19 4.18
CA PHE A 130 11.35 -6.61 2.85
C PHE A 130 12.13 -5.28 2.91
N GLN A 131 12.59 -4.87 4.08
CA GLN A 131 13.34 -3.62 4.26
C GLN A 131 14.77 -3.77 3.73
N THR A 132 15.27 -2.73 3.08
CA THR A 132 16.65 -2.62 2.57
C THR A 132 17.17 -1.21 2.86
N THR A 133 18.44 -0.94 2.55
CA THR A 133 18.98 0.42 2.65
C THR A 133 18.69 1.24 1.38
N LEU A 134 18.71 2.57 1.50
CA LEU A 134 18.58 3.44 0.34
C LEU A 134 19.69 3.16 -0.68
N THR A 135 20.93 3.03 -0.21
CA THR A 135 22.11 2.77 -1.06
C THR A 135 21.99 1.46 -1.84
N GLU A 136 21.48 0.39 -1.22
CA GLU A 136 21.22 -0.88 -1.91
C GLU A 136 20.17 -0.69 -3.01
N LEU A 137 19.03 -0.05 -2.70
CA LEU A 137 18.00 0.20 -3.70
C LEU A 137 18.54 1.05 -4.88
N GLU A 138 19.29 2.12 -4.59
CA GLU A 138 19.91 2.96 -5.62
C GLU A 138 20.86 2.15 -6.51
N THR A 139 21.61 1.21 -5.93
CA THR A 139 22.47 0.28 -6.68
C THR A 139 21.64 -0.66 -7.56
N LEU A 140 20.48 -1.12 -7.09
CA LEU A 140 19.60 -2.03 -7.83
C LEU A 140 18.86 -1.35 -8.99
N CYS A 141 18.44 -0.09 -8.84
CA CYS A 141 17.64 0.61 -9.84
C CYS A 141 18.42 1.63 -10.68
N GLY A 142 19.63 2.02 -10.28
CA GLY A 142 20.42 3.05 -10.96
C GLY A 142 19.84 4.46 -10.86
N ILE A 143 18.99 4.72 -9.86
CA ILE A 143 18.34 6.02 -9.60
C ILE A 143 18.86 6.53 -8.27
N SER A 144 19.00 7.86 -8.12
CA SER A 144 19.23 8.48 -6.81
C SER A 144 17.94 9.07 -6.24
N PHE A 145 17.67 8.79 -4.97
CA PHE A 145 16.49 9.30 -4.26
C PHE A 145 16.89 10.38 -3.25
N HIS A 146 16.01 11.37 -3.09
CA HIS A 146 16.15 12.44 -2.09
C HIS A 146 17.56 13.04 -2.05
N SER A 147 18.10 13.46 -3.20
CA SER A 147 19.49 13.96 -3.31
C SER A 147 19.81 15.20 -2.45
N LYS A 148 18.77 15.88 -1.94
CA LYS A 148 18.88 17.04 -1.03
C LYS A 148 18.79 16.66 0.45
N LEU A 149 18.48 15.40 0.78
CA LEU A 149 18.34 14.91 2.15
C LEU A 149 19.73 14.69 2.75
N ASP A 150 19.98 15.25 3.95
CA ASP A 150 21.17 14.93 4.73
C ASP A 150 21.05 13.50 5.30
N ARG A 151 21.63 12.54 4.58
CA ARG A 151 21.57 11.11 4.94
C ARG A 151 22.26 10.77 6.26
N SER A 152 23.09 11.65 6.81
CA SER A 152 23.72 11.43 8.11
C SER A 152 22.74 11.68 9.27
N ASN A 153 21.65 12.41 9.01
CA ASN A 153 20.65 12.79 9.99
C ASN A 153 19.25 12.31 9.58
N VAL A 154 19.09 10.98 9.46
CA VAL A 154 17.83 10.32 9.11
C VAL A 154 17.59 9.15 10.06
N SER A 155 16.37 9.04 10.59
CA SER A 155 15.92 7.91 11.39
C SER A 155 15.41 6.76 10.52
N ASP A 156 15.50 5.55 11.04
CA ASP A 156 14.85 4.39 10.44
C ASP A 156 13.35 4.41 10.77
N LEU A 157 12.51 4.48 9.73
CA LEU A 157 11.05 4.54 9.87
C LEU A 157 10.48 3.37 10.67
N CYS A 158 11.04 2.17 10.53
CA CYS A 158 10.54 1.00 11.24
C CYS A 158 10.92 0.98 12.72
N LYS A 159 11.89 1.80 13.13
CA LYS A 159 12.17 2.05 14.55
C LYS A 159 11.24 3.10 15.14
N THR A 160 10.79 4.08 14.35
CA THR A 160 9.90 5.15 14.82
C THR A 160 8.41 4.78 14.79
N ASP A 161 7.94 4.09 13.74
CA ASP A 161 6.51 3.74 13.55
C ASP A 161 6.18 2.24 13.68
N LYS A 162 7.18 1.39 13.92
CA LYS A 162 7.08 -0.09 13.99
C LYS A 162 6.78 -0.80 12.66
N CYS A 163 6.43 -0.08 11.59
CA CYS A 163 6.19 -0.63 10.25
C CYS A 163 5.19 -1.81 10.22
N LYS A 164 4.17 -1.76 11.09
CA LYS A 164 3.19 -2.84 11.17
C LYS A 164 2.12 -2.65 10.10
N LEU A 165 2.06 -3.58 9.15
CA LEU A 165 0.93 -3.66 8.22
C LEU A 165 -0.26 -4.30 8.91
N MET A 166 -1.45 -3.99 8.42
CA MET A 166 -2.62 -4.79 8.73
C MET A 166 -2.44 -6.23 8.23
N THR A 167 -3.07 -7.17 8.90
CA THR A 167 -3.12 -8.58 8.49
C THR A 167 -4.08 -8.75 7.31
N THR A 168 -4.02 -9.92 6.67
CA THR A 168 -4.97 -10.30 5.62
C THR A 168 -6.40 -10.29 6.14
N LEU A 169 -6.60 -10.68 7.41
CA LEU A 169 -7.91 -10.64 8.08
C LEU A 169 -8.40 -9.20 8.28
N GLU A 170 -7.55 -8.33 8.82
CA GLU A 170 -7.88 -6.91 9.02
C GLU A 170 -8.18 -6.19 7.71
N LEU A 171 -7.46 -6.51 6.62
CA LEU A 171 -7.77 -5.99 5.30
C LEU A 171 -9.16 -6.45 4.82
N LYS A 172 -9.49 -7.73 4.99
CA LYS A 172 -10.82 -8.25 4.63
C LYS A 172 -11.91 -7.54 5.41
N GLN A 173 -11.76 -7.42 6.73
CA GLN A 173 -12.68 -6.69 7.60
C GLN A 173 -12.88 -5.26 7.07
N PHE A 174 -11.80 -4.55 6.78
CA PHE A 174 -11.84 -3.20 6.23
C PHE A 174 -12.61 -3.12 4.90
N VAL A 175 -12.34 -4.03 3.96
CA VAL A 175 -13.04 -4.07 2.67
C VAL A 175 -14.53 -4.33 2.85
N TYR A 176 -14.92 -5.28 3.71
CA TYR A 176 -16.31 -5.54 4.02
C TYR A 176 -16.99 -4.34 4.68
N SER A 177 -16.34 -3.66 5.62
CA SER A 177 -16.84 -2.41 6.21
C SER A 177 -17.07 -1.32 5.18
N LEU A 178 -16.16 -1.16 4.20
CA LEU A 178 -16.34 -0.21 3.09
C LEU A 178 -17.53 -0.57 2.20
N ARG A 179 -17.69 -1.85 1.88
CA ARG A 179 -18.83 -2.34 1.08
C ARG A 179 -20.15 -2.07 1.79
N LEU A 180 -20.22 -2.40 3.09
CA LEU A 180 -21.38 -2.13 3.93
C LEU A 180 -21.70 -0.65 3.99
N GLY A 181 -20.72 0.23 4.21
CA GLY A 181 -20.94 1.67 4.23
C GLY A 181 -21.43 2.27 2.90
N ARG A 182 -21.30 1.53 1.78
CA ARG A 182 -21.79 1.92 0.45
C ARG A 182 -23.09 1.23 0.05
N ALA A 183 -23.60 0.29 0.86
CA ALA A 183 -24.84 -0.41 0.59
C ALA A 183 -26.02 0.57 0.59
N LYS A 184 -26.91 0.41 -0.39
CA LYS A 184 -28.05 1.32 -0.63
C LYS A 184 -29.39 0.76 -0.14
N SER A 185 -29.41 -0.49 0.31
CA SER A 185 -30.60 -1.17 0.83
C SER A 185 -30.25 -2.20 1.89
N GLU A 186 -31.23 -2.59 2.72
CA GLU A 186 -31.08 -3.68 3.70
C GLU A 186 -30.82 -5.03 3.01
N GLU A 187 -31.39 -5.24 1.83
CA GLU A 187 -31.13 -6.43 1.00
C GLU A 187 -29.64 -6.54 0.63
N GLN A 188 -29.03 -5.44 0.15
CA GLN A 188 -27.60 -5.41 -0.15
C GLN A 188 -26.73 -5.64 1.09
N ILE A 189 -27.14 -5.14 2.26
CA ILE A 189 -26.46 -5.43 3.52
C ILE A 189 -26.51 -6.94 3.80
N GLY A 190 -27.68 -7.58 3.63
CA GLY A 190 -27.85 -9.02 3.78
C GLY A 190 -26.94 -9.84 2.87
N GLU A 191 -26.89 -9.49 1.57
CA GLU A 191 -26.01 -10.14 0.59
C GLU A 191 -24.53 -10.05 0.99
N ILE A 192 -24.07 -8.86 1.39
CA ILE A 192 -22.68 -8.64 1.82
C ILE A 192 -22.36 -9.46 3.08
N LEU A 193 -23.29 -9.55 4.03
CA LEU A 193 -23.12 -10.34 5.24
C LEU A 193 -23.06 -11.85 4.94
N ASP A 194 -23.85 -12.34 4.00
CA ASP A 194 -23.83 -13.75 3.61
C ASP A 194 -22.55 -14.14 2.87
N GLU A 195 -21.99 -13.23 2.07
CA GLU A 195 -20.63 -13.39 1.53
C GLU A 195 -19.58 -13.44 2.63
N ALA A 196 -19.62 -12.50 3.57
CA ALA A 196 -18.68 -12.46 4.69
C ALA A 196 -18.70 -13.77 5.52
N LYS A 197 -19.89 -14.34 5.74
CA LYS A 197 -20.04 -15.66 6.40
C LYS A 197 -19.35 -16.78 5.63
N LYS A 198 -19.50 -16.83 4.29
CA LYS A 198 -18.84 -17.85 3.45
C LYS A 198 -17.31 -17.77 3.52
N GLU A 199 -16.78 -16.59 3.84
CA GLU A 199 -15.34 -16.36 4.05
C GLU A 199 -14.89 -16.55 5.52
N GLY A 200 -15.78 -16.99 6.41
CA GLY A 200 -15.46 -17.27 7.82
C GLY A 200 -15.53 -16.07 8.75
N LEU A 201 -16.16 -14.96 8.35
CA LEU A 201 -16.28 -13.71 9.12
C LEU A 201 -17.66 -13.56 9.80
N GLU A 202 -18.34 -14.67 10.05
CA GLU A 202 -19.74 -14.73 10.53
C GLU A 202 -20.02 -14.09 11.90
N ARG A 203 -19.02 -14.05 12.79
CA ARG A 203 -19.13 -13.45 14.14
C ARG A 203 -18.20 -12.26 14.31
N ASP A 204 -17.79 -11.66 13.20
CA ASP A 204 -16.89 -10.54 13.21
C ASP A 204 -17.58 -9.29 13.76
N SER A 205 -17.08 -8.76 14.87
CA SER A 205 -17.68 -7.62 15.55
C SER A 205 -17.58 -6.33 14.73
N VAL A 206 -16.52 -6.16 13.93
CA VAL A 206 -16.30 -4.98 13.10
C VAL A 206 -17.31 -4.94 11.94
N ILE A 207 -17.52 -6.09 11.30
CA ILE A 207 -18.51 -6.23 10.23
C ILE A 207 -19.93 -6.05 10.79
N ALA A 208 -20.25 -6.67 11.92
CA ALA A 208 -21.56 -6.53 12.57
C ALA A 208 -21.86 -5.06 12.93
N GLN A 209 -20.88 -4.35 13.51
CA GLN A 209 -21.02 -2.92 13.81
C GLN A 209 -21.21 -2.08 12.54
N SER A 210 -20.46 -2.35 11.48
CA SER A 210 -20.56 -1.64 10.21
C SER A 210 -21.94 -1.83 9.56
N ALA A 211 -22.48 -3.05 9.59
CA ALA A 211 -23.80 -3.35 9.07
C ALA A 211 -24.91 -2.65 9.87
N ALA A 212 -24.84 -2.69 11.20
CA ALA A 212 -25.80 -2.00 12.08
C ALA A 212 -25.77 -0.48 11.85
N GLN A 213 -24.58 0.11 11.72
CA GLN A 213 -24.43 1.54 11.45
C GLN A 213 -25.06 1.93 10.11
N GLN A 214 -24.86 1.14 9.06
CA GLN A 214 -25.47 1.44 7.76
C GLN A 214 -26.98 1.23 7.77
N GLY A 215 -27.49 0.17 8.39
CA GLY A 215 -28.93 -0.07 8.51
C GLY A 215 -29.64 1.10 9.20
N ASN A 216 -29.06 1.62 10.29
CA ASN A 216 -29.58 2.82 10.97
C ASN A 216 -29.59 4.06 10.07
N LYS A 217 -28.55 4.25 9.23
CA LYS A 217 -28.50 5.36 8.26
C LYS A 217 -29.58 5.24 7.19
N LEU A 218 -29.81 4.04 6.67
CA LEU A 218 -30.86 3.80 5.67
C LEU A 218 -32.25 4.06 6.25
N ASN A 219 -32.51 3.58 7.46
CA ASN A 219 -33.80 3.78 8.14
C ASN A 219 -34.08 5.24 8.47
N THR A 220 -33.08 6.00 8.91
CA THR A 220 -33.22 7.45 9.14
C THR A 220 -33.38 8.27 7.85
N SER A 221 -32.78 7.83 6.75
CA SER A 221 -32.99 8.47 5.44
C SER A 221 -34.40 8.22 4.87
N ALA A 222 -34.99 7.06 5.16
CA ALA A 222 -36.34 6.71 4.74
C ALA A 222 -37.41 7.50 5.51
N THR A 223 -37.20 7.79 6.80
CA THR A 223 -38.16 8.54 7.64
C THR A 223 -38.13 10.06 7.41
N ASN A 224 -37.02 10.62 6.93
CA ASN A 224 -36.89 12.06 6.64
C ASN A 224 -37.22 12.43 5.18
N GLY A 225 -37.45 11.45 4.31
CA GLY A 225 -37.79 11.62 2.90
C GLY A 225 -39.28 11.51 2.57
N SER A 226 -40.13 11.43 3.60
CA SER A 226 -41.60 11.29 3.50
C SER A 226 -42.34 12.50 4.03
#